data_AF-A0A929NTQ9-F1
#
_entry.id   AF-A0A929NTQ9-F1
#
_cell.length_a   1.000
_cell.length_b   1.000
_cell.length_c   1.000
_cell.angle_alpha   90.00
_cell.angle_beta   90.00
_cell.angle_gamma   90.00
#
_symmetry.space_group_name_H-M   'P 1'
#
loop_
_entity.id
_entity.type
_entity.pdbx_description
1 polymer ?
#
loop_
_entity_poly.entity_id
_entity_poly.type
_entity_poly.pdbx_seq_one_letter_code
_entity_poly.pdbx_strand_id
1 'polypeptide(L)'
;VLFKGKVGASLFVPEAQMAARQSALNVIAVAKDALDGDLDRILRLVKLGGFVNSTGDFKEHPEVVNGASSLMVEVFGDDGRHARFAVGCNSLPGDISVEIDAVFEIT
;
A
#
# COMPACT_ATOMS: atom_id res chain seq x y z
N VAL A 1 -9.28 -10.53 4.33
CA VAL A 1 -9.45 -9.41 3.37
C VAL A 1 -10.65 -8.58 3.82
N LEU A 2 -10.42 -7.32 4.19
CA LEU A 2 -11.47 -6.44 4.75
C LEU A 2 -12.17 -5.57 3.71
N PHE A 3 -11.50 -5.27 2.58
CA PHE A 3 -12.02 -4.40 1.53
C PHE A 3 -12.01 -5.14 0.20
N LYS A 4 -13.16 -5.17 -0.47
CA LYS A 4 -13.35 -5.83 -1.76
C LYS A 4 -14.13 -4.96 -2.73
N GLY A 5 -13.86 -5.16 -4.00
CA GLY A 5 -14.52 -4.47 -5.10
C GLY A 5 -13.77 -3.24 -5.58
N LYS A 6 -14.43 -2.53 -6.49
CA LYS A 6 -13.85 -1.46 -7.31
C LYS A 6 -14.03 -0.08 -6.69
N VAL A 7 -12.93 0.65 -6.61
CA VAL A 7 -12.93 2.08 -6.31
C VAL A 7 -13.54 2.86 -7.47
N GLY A 8 -14.47 3.76 -7.18
CA GLY A 8 -15.28 4.46 -8.17
C GLY A 8 -16.59 3.75 -8.54
N ALA A 9 -16.84 2.54 -8.01
CA ALA A 9 -18.11 1.84 -8.15
C ALA A 9 -18.74 1.48 -6.79
N SER A 10 -18.16 0.51 -6.08
CA SER A 10 -18.67 0.02 -4.79
C SER A 10 -17.89 0.56 -3.58
N LEU A 11 -16.75 1.19 -3.83
CA LEU A 11 -15.88 1.81 -2.82
C LEU A 11 -15.49 3.21 -3.23
N PHE A 12 -15.28 4.07 -2.24
CA PHE A 12 -14.81 5.44 -2.43
C PHE A 12 -13.44 5.62 -1.79
N VAL A 13 -12.86 6.81 -1.98
CA VAL A 13 -11.47 7.11 -1.59
C VAL A 13 -11.19 6.82 -0.11
N PRO A 14 -12.04 7.22 0.86
CA PRO A 14 -11.74 6.98 2.27
C PRO A 14 -11.61 5.49 2.62
N GLU A 15 -12.53 4.65 2.15
CA GLU A 15 -12.47 3.20 2.38
C GLU A 15 -11.29 2.56 1.64
N ALA A 16 -10.99 3.05 0.44
CA ALA A 16 -9.84 2.58 -0.32
C ALA A 16 -8.50 2.98 0.34
N GLN A 17 -8.42 4.14 0.99
CA GLN A 17 -7.26 4.52 1.81
C GLN A 17 -7.08 3.58 3.00
N MET A 18 -8.16 3.17 3.66
CA MET A 18 -8.10 2.14 4.70
C MET A 18 -7.62 0.79 4.14
N ALA A 19 -8.06 0.42 2.93
CA ALA A 19 -7.57 -0.77 2.23
C ALA A 19 -6.06 -0.69 1.92
N ALA A 20 -5.58 0.47 1.46
CA ALA A 20 -4.16 0.72 1.22
C ALA A 20 -3.35 0.63 2.52
N ARG A 21 -3.83 1.26 3.61
CA ARG A 21 -3.19 1.18 4.93
C ARG A 21 -3.12 -0.26 5.43
N GLN A 22 -4.19 -1.02 5.33
CA GLN A 22 -4.21 -2.43 5.73
C GLN A 22 -3.23 -3.28 4.90
N SER A 23 -3.15 -3.02 3.60
CA SER A 23 -2.21 -3.73 2.71
C SER A 23 -0.76 -3.40 3.05
N ALA A 24 -0.46 -2.14 3.37
CA ALA A 24 0.85 -1.71 3.84
C ALA A 24 1.22 -2.31 5.22
N LEU A 25 0.26 -2.47 6.14
CA LEU A 25 0.48 -3.23 7.38
C LEU A 25 0.89 -4.69 7.11
N ASN A 26 0.26 -5.33 6.13
CA ASN A 26 0.61 -6.70 5.74
C ASN A 26 2.04 -6.77 5.17
N VAL A 27 2.44 -5.78 4.37
CA VAL A 27 3.82 -5.65 3.86
C VAL A 27 4.83 -5.54 5.01
N ILE A 28 4.55 -4.70 6.02
CA ILE A 28 5.40 -4.58 7.21
C ILE A 28 5.48 -5.90 7.98
N ALA A 29 4.36 -6.61 8.12
CA ALA A 29 4.33 -7.91 8.79
C ALA A 29 5.20 -8.96 8.06
N VAL A 30 5.13 -9.02 6.73
CA VAL A 30 5.99 -9.91 5.92
C VAL A 30 7.45 -9.50 6.01
N ALA A 31 7.77 -8.20 5.96
CA ALA A 31 9.13 -7.71 6.14
C ALA A 31 9.69 -8.08 7.52
N LYS A 32 8.88 -7.94 8.58
CA LYS A 32 9.25 -8.34 9.94
C LYS A 32 9.57 -9.83 10.02
N ASP A 33 8.74 -10.69 9.43
CA ASP A 33 8.97 -12.14 9.39
C ASP A 33 10.27 -12.47 8.63
N ALA A 34 10.49 -11.84 7.48
CA ALA A 34 11.70 -12.01 6.67
C ALA A 34 13.00 -11.50 7.36
N LEU A 35 12.87 -10.66 8.39
CA LEU A 35 13.97 -10.11 9.17
C LEU A 35 14.07 -10.72 10.57
N ASP A 36 13.51 -11.92 10.76
CA ASP A 36 13.54 -12.67 12.04
C ASP A 36 12.94 -11.88 13.22
N GLY A 37 11.98 -11.01 12.92
CA GLY A 37 11.31 -10.15 13.90
C GLY A 37 11.94 -8.77 14.08
N ASP A 38 13.11 -8.50 13.50
CA ASP A 38 13.89 -7.28 13.71
C ASP A 38 13.69 -6.26 12.58
N LEU A 39 12.76 -5.33 12.79
CA LEU A 39 12.49 -4.24 11.83
C LEU A 39 13.56 -3.15 11.85
N ASP A 40 14.43 -3.07 12.86
CA ASP A 40 15.50 -2.06 12.92
C ASP A 40 16.60 -2.33 11.87
N ARG A 41 16.57 -3.51 11.24
CA ARG A 41 17.39 -3.85 10.08
C ARG A 41 16.96 -3.15 8.79
N ILE A 42 15.78 -2.54 8.74
CA ILE A 42 15.34 -1.73 7.60
C ILE A 42 16.01 -0.37 7.70
N LEU A 43 16.89 -0.07 6.74
CA LEU A 43 17.53 1.23 6.62
C LEU A 43 16.66 2.25 5.90
N ARG A 44 15.87 1.80 4.90
CA ARG A 44 15.05 2.69 4.09
C ARG A 44 13.93 1.96 3.34
N LEU A 45 12.76 2.57 3.25
CA LEU A 45 11.78 2.22 2.23
C LEU A 45 12.16 2.90 0.90
N VAL A 46 12.75 2.15 -0.01
CA VAL A 46 13.25 2.67 -1.30
C VAL A 46 12.08 3.00 -2.24
N LYS A 47 11.11 2.09 -2.34
CA LYS A 47 9.97 2.22 -3.25
C LYS A 47 8.71 1.63 -2.64
N LEU A 48 7.57 2.28 -2.88
CA LEU A 48 6.22 1.77 -2.65
C LEU A 48 5.44 1.71 -3.97
N GLY A 49 4.91 0.55 -4.34
CA GLY A 49 4.00 0.39 -5.48
C GLY A 49 2.55 0.26 -5.00
N GLY A 50 1.62 0.93 -5.68
CA GLY A 50 0.19 0.80 -5.37
C GLY A 50 -0.65 0.49 -6.60
N PHE A 51 -1.37 -0.63 -6.54
CA PHE A 51 -2.37 -1.03 -7.53
C PHE A 51 -3.76 -0.88 -6.93
N VAL A 52 -4.65 -0.17 -7.63
CA VAL A 52 -6.02 0.08 -7.16
C VAL A 52 -7.01 -0.52 -8.13
N ASN A 53 -7.77 -1.51 -7.67
CA ASN A 53 -8.89 -2.09 -8.43
C ASN A 53 -9.95 -1.00 -8.60
N SER A 54 -10.07 -0.45 -9.81
CA SER A 54 -10.87 0.76 -10.05
C SER A 54 -11.71 0.64 -11.32
N THR A 55 -12.66 1.55 -11.48
CA THR A 55 -13.32 1.80 -12.76
C THR A 55 -12.36 2.54 -13.70
N GLY A 56 -12.63 2.48 -15.01
CA GLY A 56 -11.75 3.07 -16.02
C GLY A 56 -11.69 4.60 -16.01
N ASP A 57 -12.66 5.26 -15.36
CA ASP A 57 -12.81 6.70 -15.26
C ASP A 57 -12.30 7.30 -13.93
N PHE A 58 -11.99 6.46 -12.95
CA PHE A 58 -11.42 6.89 -11.67
C PHE A 58 -10.02 7.47 -11.87
N LYS A 59 -9.66 8.55 -11.17
CA LYS A 59 -8.39 9.30 -11.36
C LYS A 59 -7.66 9.63 -10.06
N GLU A 60 -8.20 9.26 -8.91
CA GLU A 60 -7.67 9.62 -7.59
C GLU A 60 -6.81 8.49 -6.99
N HIS A 61 -6.15 7.69 -7.83
CA HIS A 61 -5.27 6.61 -7.38
C HIS A 61 -4.19 7.08 -6.40
N PRO A 62 -3.53 8.24 -6.58
CA PRO A 62 -2.57 8.75 -5.61
C PRO A 62 -3.18 8.98 -4.22
N GLU A 63 -4.44 9.44 -4.16
CA GLU A 63 -5.14 9.67 -2.90
C GLU A 63 -5.41 8.37 -2.17
N VAL A 64 -5.79 7.31 -2.89
CA VAL A 64 -5.94 5.96 -2.31
C VAL A 64 -4.61 5.47 -1.72
N VAL A 65 -3.53 5.56 -2.49
CA VAL A 65 -2.20 5.07 -2.06
C VAL A 65 -1.59 5.92 -0.95
N ASN A 66 -2.05 7.16 -0.73
CA ASN A 66 -1.67 7.96 0.45
C ASN A 66 -1.96 7.21 1.76
N GLY A 67 -2.99 6.36 1.83
CA GLY A 67 -3.26 5.52 3.01
C GLY A 67 -2.09 4.60 3.38
N ALA A 68 -1.40 4.03 2.38
CA ALA A 68 -0.20 3.25 2.56
C ALA A 68 1.03 4.13 2.84
N SER A 69 1.21 5.20 2.06
CA SER A 69 2.37 6.09 2.22
C SER A 69 2.43 6.74 3.61
N SER A 70 1.29 7.22 4.12
CA SER A 70 1.20 7.82 5.46
C SER A 70 1.54 6.84 6.57
N LEU A 71 1.12 5.56 6.46
CA LEU A 71 1.51 4.52 7.41
C LEU A 71 3.02 4.30 7.41
N MET A 72 3.65 4.21 6.24
CA MET A 72 5.07 3.94 6.15
C MET A 72 5.90 5.05 6.80
N VAL A 73 5.50 6.31 6.64
CA VAL A 73 6.12 7.46 7.32
C VAL A 73 5.81 7.47 8.82
N GLU A 74 4.59 7.10 9.23
CA GLU A 74 4.21 6.97 10.65
C GLU A 74 5.07 5.93 11.39
N VAL A 75 5.38 4.80 10.75
CA VAL A 75 6.12 3.69 11.34
C VAL A 75 7.64 3.89 11.27
N PHE A 76 8.17 4.30 10.11
CA PHE A 76 9.61 4.38 9.85
C PHE A 76 10.17 5.81 9.85
N GLY A 77 9.36 6.82 10.17
CA GLY A 77 9.81 8.22 10.17
C GLY A 77 10.31 8.68 8.79
N ASP A 78 11.46 9.38 8.79
CA ASP A 78 12.07 9.89 7.56
C ASP A 78 12.52 8.77 6.61
N ASP A 79 12.91 7.61 7.14
CA ASP A 79 13.29 6.43 6.36
C ASP A 79 12.09 5.74 5.70
N GLY A 80 10.88 6.08 6.15
CA GLY A 80 9.62 5.74 5.51
C GLY A 80 9.30 6.56 4.26
N ARG A 81 10.10 7.58 3.91
CA ARG A 81 9.88 8.41 2.69
C ARG A 81 10.47 7.75 1.45
N HIS A 82 9.63 7.58 0.43
CA HIS A 82 9.89 6.65 -0.66
C HIS A 82 9.53 7.21 -2.04
N ALA A 83 10.14 6.66 -3.08
CA ALA A 83 9.63 6.79 -4.44
C ALA A 83 8.34 5.96 -4.57
N ARG A 84 7.41 6.37 -5.44
CA ARG A 84 6.16 5.62 -5.62
C ARG A 84 5.58 5.67 -7.03
N PHE A 85 4.75 4.67 -7.32
CA PHE A 85 3.69 4.75 -8.33
C PHE A 85 2.33 4.43 -7.71
N ALA A 86 1.27 4.97 -8.31
CA ALA A 86 -0.11 4.63 -7.98
C ALA A 86 -0.87 4.47 -9.30
N VAL A 87 -1.36 3.26 -9.59
CA VAL A 87 -1.98 2.94 -10.88
C VAL A 87 -3.30 2.20 -10.70
N GLY A 88 -4.18 2.37 -11.69
CA GLY A 88 -5.44 1.64 -11.77
C GLY A 88 -5.26 0.25 -12.38
N CYS A 89 -6.02 -0.71 -11.87
CA CYS A 89 -6.12 -2.06 -12.42
C CYS A 89 -7.57 -2.43 -12.69
N ASN A 90 -7.79 -3.18 -13.77
CA ASN A 90 -9.12 -3.69 -14.14
C ASN A 90 -9.61 -4.79 -13.19
N SER A 91 -8.71 -5.45 -12.46
CA SER A 91 -9.05 -6.44 -11.43
C SER A 91 -7.81 -6.73 -10.58
N LEU A 92 -8.02 -7.17 -9.34
CA LEU A 92 -6.97 -7.71 -8.47
C LEU A 92 -7.39 -9.10 -7.95
N PRO A 93 -6.44 -9.94 -7.52
CA PRO A 93 -6.73 -11.27 -6.99
C PRO A 93 -7.76 -11.24 -5.85
N GLY A 94 -8.73 -12.16 -5.87
CA GLY A 94 -9.76 -12.23 -4.82
C GLY A 94 -10.68 -11.01 -4.74
N ASP A 95 -10.69 -10.18 -5.79
CA ASP A 95 -11.41 -8.91 -5.88
C ASP A 95 -11.06 -7.92 -4.75
N ILE A 96 -9.81 -7.94 -4.29
CA ILE A 96 -9.33 -6.93 -3.33
C ILE A 96 -9.33 -5.54 -3.98
N SER A 97 -9.48 -4.52 -3.13
CA SER A 97 -9.59 -3.13 -3.60
C SER A 97 -8.25 -2.48 -3.88
N VAL A 98 -7.23 -2.84 -3.08
CA VAL A 98 -5.88 -2.29 -3.17
C VAL A 98 -4.87 -3.40 -2.93
N GLU A 99 -3.78 -3.37 -3.69
CA GLU A 99 -2.58 -4.18 -3.50
C GLU A 99 -1.37 -3.25 -3.40
N ILE A 100 -0.44 -3.55 -2.48
CA ILE A 100 0.74 -2.72 -2.21
C ILE A 100 2.00 -3.59 -2.31
N ASP A 101 3.01 -3.11 -3.07
CA ASP A 101 4.38 -3.65 -3.07
C ASP A 101 5.32 -2.68 -2.34
N ALA A 102 6.40 -3.21 -1.78
CA ALA A 102 7.48 -2.40 -1.25
C ALA A 102 8.86 -3.01 -1.55
N VAL A 103 9.85 -2.14 -1.66
CA VAL A 103 11.28 -2.50 -1.70
C VAL A 103 11.97 -1.81 -0.54
N PHE A 104 12.56 -2.61 0.34
CA PHE A 104 13.32 -2.13 1.51
C PHE A 104 14.82 -2.31 1.28
N GLU A 105 15.59 -1.31 1.69
CA GLU A 105 17.03 -1.43 1.93
C GLU A 105 17.25 -1.95 3.34
N ILE A 106 18.14 -2.93 3.51
CA ILE A 106 18.39 -3.61 4.79
C ILE A 106 19.88 -3.73 5.11
N THR A 107 20.19 -3.98 6.39
CA THR A 107 21.54 -4.30 6.88
C THR A 107 21.95 -5.77 6.70
#